data_AF-A0A2V6IUD2-F1
#
_entry.id   AF-A0A2V6IUD2-F1
#
_cell.length_a   1.000
_cell.length_b   1.000
_cell.length_c   1.000
_cell.angle_alpha   90.00
_cell.angle_beta   90.00
_cell.angle_gamma   90.00
#
_symmetry.space_group_name_H-M   'P 1'
#
loop_
_entity.id
_entity.type
_entity.pdbx_description
1 polymer ?
#
loop_
_entity_poly.entity_id
_entity_poly.type
_entity_poly.pdbx_seq_one_letter_code
_entity_poly.pdbx_strand_id
1 'polypeptide(L)'
;MARSGARRNPAMGAPGTSRPPSTASPARTSSDRTDTQGVLIDVDSNLGRGIYAEVSQSYREAVKLLTLAIEDERGEVIKVALAYRFRGLAYKHLGRRDEALNDFLEVIRIQPKLDLGYYDAGVIY
;
A
#
# COMPACT_ATOMS: atom_id res chain seq x y z
N MET A 1 61.18 -9.82 53.22
CA MET A 1 61.20 -8.34 53.26
C MET A 1 59.80 -7.81 53.07
N ALA A 2 59.37 -6.92 53.96
CA ALA A 2 58.10 -6.22 53.94
C ALA A 2 58.13 -4.97 53.03
N ARG A 3 56.98 -4.61 52.45
CA ARG A 3 56.34 -3.27 52.40
C ARG A 3 55.17 -3.34 51.40
N SER A 4 53.92 -3.25 51.82
CA SER A 4 53.22 -2.13 52.48
C SER A 4 52.43 -1.30 51.46
N GLY A 5 51.10 -1.35 51.62
CA GLY A 5 50.18 -0.28 51.28
C GLY A 5 49.69 -0.24 49.83
N ALA A 6 48.46 0.18 49.53
CA ALA A 6 47.37 0.62 50.39
C ALA A 6 46.10 0.82 49.51
N ARG A 7 44.96 0.93 50.19
CA ARG A 7 43.72 1.64 49.81
C ARG A 7 42.80 0.89 48.83
N ARG A 8 41.71 0.27 49.31
CA ARG A 8 40.39 0.86 49.66
C ARG A 8 39.72 1.55 48.46
N ASN A 9 38.62 0.92 48.00
CA ASN A 9 37.58 1.42 47.09
C ASN A 9 37.10 2.86 47.41
N PRO A 10 36.48 3.53 46.43
CA PRO A 10 35.02 3.51 46.39
C PRO A 10 34.42 3.27 44.98
N ALA A 11 33.24 2.65 44.99
CA ALA A 11 32.29 2.66 43.88
C ALA A 11 31.68 4.07 43.72
N MET A 12 31.43 4.51 42.50
CA MET A 12 30.41 5.53 42.14
C MET A 12 30.34 5.76 40.61
N GLY A 13 29.12 5.75 40.06
CA GLY A 13 28.74 6.45 38.83
C GLY A 13 28.72 5.63 37.52
N ALA A 14 27.76 4.74 37.27
CA ALA A 14 26.45 5.01 36.64
C ALA A 14 26.51 4.95 35.07
N PRO A 15 25.38 5.01 34.32
CA PRO A 15 24.73 3.83 33.71
C PRO A 15 24.44 3.99 32.20
N GLY A 16 23.85 2.98 31.55
CA GLY A 16 23.20 3.14 30.23
C GLY A 16 23.27 1.86 29.38
N THR A 17 22.50 0.82 29.68
CA THR A 17 21.13 0.55 29.17
C THR A 17 20.99 0.38 27.66
N SER A 18 20.48 -0.80 27.30
CA SER A 18 19.50 -1.08 26.22
C SER A 18 19.91 -0.74 24.79
N ARG A 19 20.15 -1.75 23.94
CA ARG A 19 19.13 -2.44 23.11
C ARG A 19 18.45 -1.45 22.14
N PRO A 20 18.55 -1.65 20.82
CA PRO A 20 18.22 -0.61 19.85
C PRO A 20 16.72 -0.31 19.90
N PRO A 21 16.30 0.96 19.94
CA PRO A 21 14.94 1.29 19.58
C PRO A 21 14.88 1.41 18.06
N SER A 22 14.17 0.47 17.44
CA SER A 22 13.55 0.65 16.14
C SER A 22 12.62 1.86 16.24
N THR A 23 13.08 3.04 15.82
CA THR A 23 12.29 4.26 15.65
C THR A 23 12.42 4.67 14.19
N ALA A 24 11.43 5.19 13.48
CA ALA A 24 10.00 5.30 13.66
C ALA A 24 9.49 5.49 12.22
N SER A 25 8.62 4.61 11.73
CA SER A 25 7.80 4.97 10.56
C SER A 25 6.77 5.99 11.03
N PRO A 26 6.53 7.09 10.30
CA PRO A 26 5.58 8.08 10.75
C PRO A 26 4.16 7.50 10.66
N ALA A 27 3.41 7.73 11.74
CA ALA A 27 1.96 7.79 11.83
C ALA A 27 1.15 7.11 10.71
N ARG A 28 0.60 5.93 10.99
CA ARG A 28 -0.75 5.61 10.50
C ARG A 28 -1.68 5.80 11.68
N THR A 29 -2.25 6.99 11.77
CA THR A 29 -3.40 7.28 12.61
C THR A 29 -4.55 6.38 12.17
N SER A 30 -4.63 5.21 12.79
CA SER A 30 -5.79 4.34 12.75
C SER A 30 -6.92 4.98 13.55
N SER A 31 -7.56 6.02 13.04
CA SER A 31 -8.67 6.67 13.77
C SER A 31 -9.59 7.52 12.90
N ASP A 32 -9.99 7.03 11.73
CA ASP A 32 -11.30 7.40 11.18
C ASP A 32 -11.84 6.26 10.33
N ARG A 33 -12.14 5.14 11.01
CA ARG A 33 -13.08 4.15 10.47
C ARG A 33 -14.44 4.84 10.44
N THR A 34 -14.71 5.54 9.36
CA THR A 34 -16.08 5.86 8.97
C THR A 34 -16.70 4.54 8.54
N ASP A 35 -17.46 3.96 9.48
CA ASP A 35 -18.40 2.86 9.27
C ASP A 35 -19.37 3.24 8.16
N THR A 36 -18.97 3.01 6.92
CA THR A 36 -19.88 2.88 5.80
C THR A 36 -19.61 1.49 5.24
N GLN A 37 -20.66 0.68 5.14
CA GLN A 37 -20.63 -0.58 4.39
C GLN A 37 -20.55 -0.31 2.88
N GLY A 38 -19.45 0.32 2.48
CA GLY A 38 -18.89 0.32 1.15
C GLY A 38 -17.46 -0.21 1.29
N VAL A 39 -16.93 -0.84 0.25
CA VAL A 39 -15.56 -1.36 0.22
C VAL A 39 -14.62 -0.25 0.71
N LEU A 40 -14.10 -0.38 1.94
CA LEU A 40 -13.20 0.60 2.54
C LEU A 40 -11.87 0.54 1.77
N ILE A 41 -11.74 1.43 0.80
CA ILE A 41 -10.46 1.69 0.16
C ILE A 41 -9.71 2.62 1.12
N ASP A 42 -8.84 2.03 1.95
CA ASP A 42 -7.93 2.81 2.78
C ASP A 42 -7.12 3.73 1.87
N VAL A 43 -7.19 5.05 2.09
CA VAL A 43 -6.43 6.04 1.30
C VAL A 43 -4.92 5.82 1.46
N ASP A 44 -4.51 5.28 2.61
CA ASP A 44 -3.14 4.89 2.92
C ASP A 44 -2.66 3.59 2.24
N SER A 45 -3.58 2.85 1.60
CA SER A 45 -3.25 1.63 0.84
C SER A 45 -2.69 1.96 -0.54
N ASN A 46 -1.98 0.99 -1.14
CA ASN A 46 -1.49 1.14 -2.51
C ASN A 46 -2.64 1.31 -3.51
N LEU A 47 -3.80 0.69 -3.25
CA LEU A 47 -5.02 0.87 -4.05
C LEU A 47 -5.52 2.31 -3.97
N GLY A 48 -5.70 2.85 -2.75
CA GLY A 48 -6.16 4.22 -2.54
C GLY A 48 -5.23 5.26 -3.17
N ARG A 49 -3.91 5.11 -2.95
CA ARG A 49 -2.88 5.97 -3.56
C ARG A 49 -2.86 5.85 -5.09
N GLY A 50 -3.03 4.64 -5.61
CA GLY A 50 -3.08 4.38 -7.05
C GLY A 50 -4.29 5.01 -7.74
N ILE A 51 -5.47 4.93 -7.10
CA ILE A 51 -6.69 5.59 -7.56
C ILE A 51 -6.51 7.12 -7.52
N TYR A 52 -5.95 7.65 -6.43
CA TYR A 52 -5.68 9.07 -6.32
C TYR A 52 -4.72 9.56 -7.42
N ALA A 53 -3.70 8.76 -7.76
CA ALA A 53 -2.79 9.06 -8.85
C ALA A 53 -3.49 9.03 -10.22
N GLU A 54 -4.49 8.17 -10.43
CA GLU A 54 -5.30 8.15 -11.64
C GLU A 54 -6.13 9.44 -11.79
N VAL A 55 -6.81 9.85 -10.72
CA VAL A 55 -7.57 11.12 -10.65
C VAL A 55 -6.65 12.33 -10.84
N SER A 56 -5.43 12.25 -10.32
CA SER A 56 -4.39 13.28 -10.50
C SER A 56 -3.72 13.25 -11.89
N GLN A 57 -4.19 12.39 -12.79
CA GLN A 57 -3.63 12.18 -14.14
C GLN A 57 -2.17 11.69 -14.17
N SER A 58 -1.65 11.24 -13.03
CA SER A 58 -0.34 10.62 -12.89
C SER A 58 -0.39 9.14 -13.28
N TYR A 59 -0.81 8.86 -14.52
CA TYR A 59 -1.12 7.52 -15.00
C TYR A 59 0.04 6.52 -14.85
N ARG A 60 1.29 6.96 -15.06
CA ARG A 60 2.48 6.12 -14.87
C ARG A 60 2.68 5.70 -13.42
N GLU A 61 2.39 6.58 -12.48
CA GLU A 61 2.49 6.29 -11.05
C GLU A 61 1.31 5.43 -10.59
N ALA A 62 0.10 5.75 -11.08
CA ALA A 62 -1.10 4.96 -10.85
C ALA A 62 -0.87 3.49 -11.22
N VAL A 63 -0.35 3.21 -12.42
CA VAL A 63 -0.02 1.84 -12.86
C VAL A 63 0.90 1.12 -11.87
N LYS A 64 1.93 1.79 -11.37
CA LYS A 64 2.88 1.18 -10.42
C LYS A 64 2.19 0.86 -9.10
N LEU A 65 1.49 1.84 -8.53
CA LEU A 65 0.80 1.69 -7.24
C LEU A 65 -0.31 0.63 -7.31
N LEU A 66 -1.06 0.58 -8.41
CA LEU A 66 -2.12 -0.40 -8.61
C LEU A 66 -1.56 -1.80 -8.86
N THR A 67 -0.40 -1.92 -9.52
CA THR A 67 0.30 -3.22 -9.64
C THR A 67 0.76 -3.70 -8.27
N LEU A 68 1.36 -2.83 -7.46
CA LEU A 68 1.71 -3.16 -6.08
C LEU A 68 0.47 -3.53 -5.25
N ALA A 69 -0.68 -2.88 -5.49
CA ALA A 69 -1.94 -3.27 -4.84
C ALA A 69 -2.34 -4.69 -5.23
N ILE A 70 -2.30 -5.05 -6.52
CA ILE A 70 -2.61 -6.41 -6.99
C ILE A 70 -1.69 -7.46 -6.35
N GLU A 71 -0.40 -7.14 -6.17
CA GLU A 71 0.60 -8.03 -5.56
C GLU A 71 0.48 -8.14 -4.03
N ASP A 72 0.15 -7.04 -3.35
CA ASP A 72 0.08 -6.94 -1.89
C ASP A 72 -1.26 -7.45 -1.34
N GLU A 73 -2.33 -7.36 -2.11
CA GLU A 73 -3.70 -7.63 -1.66
C GLU A 73 -3.88 -9.08 -1.17
N ARG A 74 -3.95 -9.19 0.16
CA ARG A 74 -4.05 -10.43 0.95
C ARG A 74 -5.45 -11.05 0.90
N GLY A 75 -5.98 -11.30 -0.29
CA GLY A 75 -7.18 -12.10 -0.49
C GLY A 75 -8.51 -11.35 -0.59
N GLU A 76 -8.51 -10.01 -0.69
CA GLU A 76 -9.74 -9.26 -1.00
C GLU A 76 -9.97 -9.16 -2.51
N VAL A 77 -10.71 -10.13 -3.03
CA VAL A 77 -11.09 -10.27 -4.45
C VAL A 77 -11.66 -8.96 -5.05
N ILE A 78 -12.45 -8.22 -4.27
CA ILE A 78 -13.08 -6.96 -4.72
C ILE A 78 -12.05 -5.85 -4.93
N LYS A 79 -11.06 -5.73 -4.04
CA LYS A 79 -10.00 -4.72 -4.15
C LYS A 79 -9.06 -5.02 -5.30
N VAL A 80 -8.75 -6.30 -5.53
CA VAL A 80 -7.99 -6.76 -6.70
C VAL A 80 -8.74 -6.40 -7.99
N ALA A 81 -10.05 -6.65 -8.06
CA ALA A 81 -10.87 -6.26 -9.22
C ALA A 81 -10.85 -4.73 -9.46
N LEU A 82 -10.94 -3.92 -8.39
CA LEU A 82 -10.79 -2.46 -8.50
C LEU A 82 -9.40 -2.06 -8.96
N ALA A 83 -8.33 -2.70 -8.47
CA ALA A 83 -6.97 -2.40 -8.87
C ALA A 83 -6.75 -2.64 -10.37
N TYR A 84 -7.23 -3.77 -10.90
CA TYR A 84 -7.21 -4.05 -12.34
C TYR A 84 -8.00 -3.00 -13.12
N ARG A 85 -9.21 -2.64 -12.66
CA ARG A 85 -10.03 -1.61 -13.29
C ARG A 85 -9.28 -0.28 -13.43
N PHE A 86 -8.75 0.25 -12.32
CA PHE A 86 -8.05 1.53 -12.36
C PHE A 86 -6.73 1.45 -13.13
N ARG A 87 -6.06 0.29 -13.13
CA ARG A 87 -4.82 0.09 -13.90
C ARG A 87 -5.12 0.09 -15.39
N GLY A 88 -6.23 -0.55 -15.79
CA GLY A 88 -6.72 -0.53 -17.15
C GLY A 88 -7.10 0.89 -17.61
N LEU A 89 -7.76 1.68 -16.77
CA LEU A 89 -8.02 3.10 -17.07
C LEU A 89 -6.72 3.89 -17.26
N ALA A 90 -5.75 3.72 -16.36
CA ALA A 90 -4.44 4.37 -16.50
C ALA A 90 -3.72 3.95 -17.79
N TYR A 91 -3.79 2.68 -18.20
CA TYR A 91 -3.24 2.22 -19.47
C TYR A 91 -3.96 2.80 -20.68
N LYS A 92 -5.29 2.92 -20.64
CA LYS A 92 -6.08 3.60 -21.68
C LYS A 92 -5.60 5.04 -21.84
N HIS A 93 -5.41 5.77 -20.74
CA HIS A 93 -4.90 7.14 -20.76
C HIS A 93 -3.45 7.25 -21.26
N LEU A 94 -2.65 6.21 -21.07
CA LEU A 94 -1.30 6.09 -21.65
C LEU A 94 -1.29 5.65 -23.12
N GLY A 95 -2.45 5.41 -23.73
CA GLY A 95 -2.58 4.91 -25.11
C GLY A 95 -2.32 3.41 -25.27
N ARG A 96 -2.12 2.67 -24.17
CA ARG A 96 -1.84 1.23 -24.12
C ARG A 96 -3.15 0.44 -24.10
N ARG A 97 -3.90 0.51 -25.20
CA ARG A 97 -5.27 -0.04 -25.29
C ARG A 97 -5.33 -1.55 -25.07
N ASP A 98 -4.37 -2.31 -25.59
CA ASP A 98 -4.36 -3.78 -25.47
C ASP A 98 -4.21 -4.23 -24.01
N GLU A 99 -3.33 -3.56 -23.26
CA GLU A 99 -3.12 -3.85 -21.84
C GLU A 99 -4.31 -3.40 -21.00
N ALA A 100 -4.91 -2.26 -21.35
CA ALA A 100 -6.13 -1.80 -20.71
C ALA A 100 -7.28 -2.80 -20.88
N LEU A 101 -7.44 -3.34 -22.09
CA LEU A 101 -8.45 -4.36 -22.36
C LEU A 101 -8.18 -5.64 -21.55
N ASN A 102 -6.94 -6.09 -21.50
CA ASN A 102 -6.59 -7.28 -20.72
C ASN A 102 -6.92 -7.10 -19.24
N ASP A 103 -6.62 -5.93 -18.67
CA ASP A 103 -6.95 -5.62 -17.28
C ASP A 103 -8.47 -5.61 -17.05
N PHE A 104 -9.26 -5.05 -17.96
CA PHE A 104 -10.72 -5.09 -17.86
C PHE A 104 -11.30 -6.50 -17.97
N LEU A 105 -10.71 -7.37 -18.79
CA LEU A 105 -11.09 -8.78 -18.86
C LEU A 105 -10.80 -9.51 -17.55
N GLU A 106 -9.70 -9.19 -16.86
CA GLU A 106 -9.42 -9.75 -15.53
C GLU A 106 -10.45 -9.29 -14.49
N VAL A 107 -10.94 -8.04 -14.54
CA VAL A 107 -12.05 -7.59 -13.68
C VAL A 107 -13.28 -8.48 -13.84
N ILE A 108 -13.63 -8.80 -15.09
CA ILE A 108 -14.75 -9.68 -15.43
C ILE A 108 -14.52 -11.11 -14.95
N ARG A 109 -13.28 -11.63 -15.07
CA ARG A 109 -12.94 -12.97 -14.55
C ARG A 109 -13.04 -13.06 -13.04
N ILE A 110 -12.57 -12.04 -12.33
CA ILE A 110 -12.45 -12.03 -10.87
C ILE A 110 -13.81 -11.81 -10.23
N GLN A 111 -14.56 -10.84 -10.73
CA GLN A 111 -15.87 -10.48 -10.21
C GLN A 111 -16.85 -10.33 -11.39
N PRO A 112 -17.38 -11.44 -11.93
CA PRO A 112 -18.28 -11.40 -13.09
C PRO A 112 -19.62 -10.69 -12.80
N LYS A 113 -19.94 -10.47 -11.53
CA LYS A 113 -21.10 -9.70 -11.06
C LYS A 113 -20.79 -8.22 -10.81
N LEU A 114 -19.53 -7.78 -11.00
CA LEU A 114 -19.18 -6.37 -10.95
C LEU A 114 -19.45 -5.78 -12.32
N ASP A 115 -20.63 -5.18 -12.48
CA ASP A 115 -21.08 -4.56 -13.74
C ASP A 115 -20.12 -3.48 -14.28
N LEU A 116 -19.17 -3.02 -13.45
CA LEU A 116 -18.12 -2.07 -13.82
C LEU A 116 -17.16 -2.61 -14.89
N GLY A 117 -16.80 -3.90 -14.86
CA GLY A 117 -15.82 -4.46 -15.80
C GLY A 117 -16.31 -4.46 -17.26
N TYR A 118 -17.59 -4.76 -17.47
CA TYR A 118 -18.20 -4.72 -18.80
C TYR A 118 -18.37 -3.30 -19.31
N TYR A 119 -18.71 -2.34 -18.43
CA TYR A 119 -18.80 -0.93 -18.80
C TYR A 119 -17.45 -0.39 -19.30
N ASP A 120 -16.37 -0.65 -18.55
CA ASP A 120 -15.05 -0.11 -18.90
C ASP A 120 -14.42 -0.81 -20.13
N ALA A 121 -14.69 -2.10 -20.33
CA ALA A 121 -14.30 -2.79 -21.57
C ALA A 121 -15.03 -2.22 -22.80
N GLY A 122 -16.31 -1.88 -22.66
CA GLY A 122 -17.11 -1.24 -23.72
C GLY A 122 -16.64 0.19 -24.06
N VAL A 123 -15.88 0.85 -23.18
CA VAL A 123 -15.30 2.18 -23.42
C VAL A 123 -14.00 2.13 -24.25
N ILE A 124 -13.38 0.95 -24.39
CA ILE A 124 -12.19 0.76 -25.24
C ILE A 124 -12.55 0.55 -26.71
N TYR A 125 -13.66 -0.12 -26.98
CA TYR A 125 -14.17 -0.41 -28.33
C TYR A 125 -15.03 0.71 -28.88
#